data_AF-A0A814MJQ9-F1
#
_entry.id   AF-A0A814MJQ9-F1
#
_cell.length_a   1.000
_cell.length_b   1.000
_cell.length_c   1.000
_cell.angle_alpha   90.00
_cell.angle_beta   90.00
_cell.angle_gamma   90.00
#
_symmetry.space_group_name_H-M   'P 1'
#
loop_
_entity.id
_entity.type
_entity.pdbx_description
1 polymer ?
#
loop_
_entity_poly.entity_id
_entity_poly.type
_entity_poly.pdbx_seq_one_letter_code
_entity_poly.pdbx_strand_id
1 'polypeptide(L)'
;MDMIYQECAQLEAGVTFFIPGVGEQNIKFFIIASCTDKPAQSLLTNMVSHNANYSCAKCFTEGENFTIYSKKVRKSTIKVFPYRNDEVRNNSICNNLAIEAGQHGSPVKGHAGLSSVKIPTTTSRRFRTIKHIARFKANEFRSLMHHGSTVLLQAKLPKYRRHFALLLAAVNIASKDIIDNYDIILVKELLHQYVKDWQKIFGLRHMSSNIHSLLHIHESIQFLGPLYMYSAFNFEG
;
A
#
# COMPACT_ATOMS: atom_id res chain seq x y z
N MET A 1 -7.47 12.41 15.97
CA MET A 1 -7.20 11.86 14.63
C MET A 1 -6.79 10.43 14.89
N ASP A 2 -7.69 9.48 14.67
CA ASP A 2 -7.39 8.07 14.95
C ASP A 2 -6.16 7.67 14.14
N MET A 3 -5.21 7.01 14.79
CA MET A 3 -3.98 6.61 14.12
C MET A 3 -4.33 5.63 13.02
N ILE A 4 -3.73 5.80 11.84
CA ILE A 4 -3.89 4.92 10.67
C ILE A 4 -3.77 3.43 11.07
N TYR A 5 -2.99 3.13 12.11
CA TYR A 5 -2.90 1.82 12.74
C TYR A 5 -4.25 1.22 13.19
N GLN A 6 -5.04 1.94 13.98
CA GLN A 6 -6.34 1.45 14.48
C GLN A 6 -7.33 1.24 13.33
N GLU A 7 -7.24 2.12 12.34
CA GLU A 7 -7.98 2.02 11.10
C GLU A 7 -7.60 0.75 10.30
N CYS A 8 -6.31 0.45 10.15
CA CYS A 8 -5.86 -0.75 9.47
C CYS A 8 -6.21 -2.03 10.24
N ALA A 9 -6.20 -2.00 11.57
CA ALA A 9 -6.61 -3.14 12.40
C ALA A 9 -8.07 -3.55 12.17
N GLN A 10 -8.96 -2.62 11.82
CA GLN A 10 -10.35 -2.94 11.42
C GLN A 10 -10.43 -3.77 10.14
N LEU A 11 -9.46 -3.65 9.24
CA LEU A 11 -9.41 -4.41 7.99
C LEU A 11 -8.89 -5.84 8.20
N GLU A 12 -8.05 -6.05 9.22
CA GLU A 12 -7.61 -7.37 9.67
C GLU A 12 -8.76 -8.17 10.31
N ALA A 13 -9.69 -7.48 10.98
CA ALA A 13 -10.93 -8.08 11.49
C ALA A 13 -11.84 -8.62 10.36
N GLY A 14 -11.66 -8.11 9.14
CA GLY A 14 -12.33 -8.56 7.94
C GLY A 14 -13.57 -7.75 7.59
N VAL A 15 -13.82 -7.61 6.29
CA VAL A 15 -15.00 -6.93 5.75
C VAL A 15 -15.90 -7.98 5.13
N THR A 16 -17.16 -8.00 5.57
CA THR A 16 -18.13 -8.97 5.08
C THR A 16 -18.83 -8.48 3.81
N PHE A 17 -18.78 -9.30 2.77
CA PHE A 17 -19.37 -9.05 1.46
C PHE A 17 -20.44 -10.09 1.18
N PHE A 18 -21.61 -9.66 0.71
CA PHE A 18 -22.58 -10.57 0.12
C PHE A 18 -22.29 -10.64 -1.37
N ILE A 19 -21.91 -11.81 -1.84
CA ILE A 19 -21.56 -12.07 -3.24
C ILE A 19 -22.70 -12.91 -3.83
N PRO A 20 -23.46 -12.38 -4.82
CA PRO A 20 -24.49 -13.14 -5.50
C PRO A 20 -23.95 -14.49 -6.01
N GLY A 21 -24.68 -15.58 -5.76
CA GLY A 21 -24.27 -16.93 -6.19
C GLY A 21 -23.19 -17.62 -5.34
N VAL A 22 -22.49 -16.89 -4.46
CA VAL A 22 -21.46 -17.45 -3.54
C VAL A 22 -21.88 -17.35 -2.07
N GLY A 23 -22.70 -16.35 -1.72
CA GLY A 23 -23.16 -16.10 -0.36
C GLY A 23 -22.31 -15.07 0.38
N GLU A 24 -22.39 -15.10 1.70
CA GLU A 24 -21.67 -14.17 2.57
C GLU A 24 -20.20 -14.60 2.71
N GLN A 25 -19.28 -13.68 2.41
CA GLN A 25 -17.84 -13.89 2.43
C GLN A 25 -17.17 -12.85 3.31
N ASN A 26 -16.38 -13.30 4.29
CA ASN A 26 -15.56 -12.43 5.11
C ASN A 26 -14.16 -12.34 4.49
N ILE A 27 -13.85 -11.19 3.88
CA ILE A 27 -12.55 -10.95 3.26
C ILE A 27 -11.71 -10.10 4.21
N LYS A 28 -10.60 -10.67 4.68
CA LYS A 28 -9.60 -9.98 5.48
C LYS A 28 -8.56 -9.33 4.58
N PHE A 29 -8.22 -8.09 4.90
CA PHE A 29 -7.18 -7.37 4.18
C PHE A 29 -5.97 -7.20 5.08
N PHE A 30 -4.85 -7.75 4.65
CA PHE A 30 -3.57 -7.60 5.33
C PHE A 30 -2.72 -6.62 4.55
N ILE A 31 -2.15 -5.63 5.23
CA ILE A 31 -1.20 -4.72 4.60
C ILE A 31 0.18 -5.36 4.70
N ILE A 32 0.55 -6.08 3.65
CA ILE A 32 1.84 -6.77 3.56
C ILE A 32 2.96 -5.77 3.22
N ALA A 33 2.59 -4.61 2.66
CA ALA A 33 3.49 -3.64 2.09
C ALA A 33 2.86 -2.26 1.90
N SER A 34 3.65 -1.19 2.00
CA SER A 34 3.23 0.17 1.65
C SER A 34 4.31 0.89 0.87
N CYS A 35 3.92 1.53 -0.23
CA CYS A 35 4.69 2.61 -0.83
C CYS A 35 4.22 3.90 -0.15
N THR A 36 5.13 4.71 0.39
CA THR A 36 4.84 6.04 0.93
C THR A 36 6.03 6.97 0.77
N ASP A 37 5.79 8.28 0.73
CA ASP A 37 6.90 9.24 0.87
C ASP A 37 7.48 9.18 2.30
N LYS A 38 8.72 9.65 2.49
CA LYS A 38 9.43 9.45 3.78
C LYS A 38 8.66 9.96 5.02
N PRO A 39 7.91 11.07 4.98
CA PRO A 39 7.05 11.48 6.10
C PRO A 39 5.88 10.54 6.36
N ALA A 40 5.13 10.12 5.34
CA ALA A 40 4.04 9.16 5.52
C ALA A 40 4.57 7.76 5.89
N GLN A 41 5.76 7.40 5.42
CA GLN A 41 6.48 6.19 5.79
C GLN A 41 6.71 6.14 7.29
N SER A 42 7.27 7.20 7.89
CA SER A 42 7.48 7.26 9.34
C SER A 42 6.18 7.05 10.14
N LEU A 43 5.06 7.61 9.65
CA LEU A 43 3.77 7.48 10.32
C LEU A 43 3.17 6.07 10.18
N LEU A 44 3.29 5.44 9.01
CA LEU A 44 2.77 4.09 8.78
C LEU A 44 3.59 3.00 9.45
N THR A 45 4.92 3.13 9.46
CA THR A 45 5.80 2.13 10.07
C THR A 45 6.06 2.37 11.54
N ASN A 46 5.36 3.34 12.15
CA ASN A 46 5.60 3.79 13.51
C ASN A 46 7.10 4.01 13.79
N MET A 47 7.75 4.74 12.88
CA MET A 47 9.16 5.11 12.95
C MET A 47 9.33 6.62 13.11
N VAL A 48 10.52 7.03 13.53
CA VAL A 48 10.91 8.44 13.59
C VAL A 48 10.91 9.10 12.21
N SER A 49 10.73 10.42 12.19
CA SER A 49 10.74 11.20 10.96
C SER A 49 12.04 11.05 10.17
N HIS A 50 11.98 11.28 8.86
CA HIS A 50 13.11 11.22 7.92
C HIS A 50 14.30 12.14 8.22
N ASN A 51 14.17 13.06 9.18
CA ASN A 51 15.24 13.97 9.63
C ASN A 51 15.83 13.56 10.99
N ALA A 52 15.36 12.46 11.59
CA ALA A 52 15.87 11.97 12.85
C ALA A 52 17.16 11.14 12.69
N ASN A 53 17.87 10.94 13.81
CA ASN A 53 19.17 10.27 13.83
C ASN A 53 19.11 8.82 13.32
N TYR A 54 18.00 8.09 13.46
CA TYR A 54 17.91 6.69 12.99
C TYR A 54 16.81 6.50 11.95
N SER A 55 16.63 7.46 11.04
CA SER A 55 15.49 7.46 10.13
C SER A 55 15.64 6.57 8.89
N CYS A 56 16.80 5.95 8.68
CA CYS A 56 16.98 4.99 7.59
C CYS A 56 16.16 3.74 7.86
N ALA A 57 15.25 3.39 6.96
CA ALA A 57 14.42 2.18 7.07
C ALA A 57 15.17 0.88 6.72
N LYS A 58 16.44 0.97 6.29
CA LYS A 58 17.23 -0.19 5.84
C LYS A 58 18.40 -0.53 6.75
N CYS A 59 19.04 0.44 7.39
CA CYS A 59 20.17 0.21 8.28
C CYS A 59 20.03 1.01 9.58
N PHE A 60 20.93 0.74 10.52
CA PHE A 60 21.02 1.44 11.80
C PHE A 60 22.02 2.61 11.79
N THR A 61 22.45 3.08 10.62
CA THR A 61 23.34 4.24 10.51
C THR A 61 22.73 5.48 11.14
N GLU A 62 23.46 6.06 12.09
CA GLU A 62 23.08 7.30 12.74
C GLU A 62 23.35 8.50 11.81
N GLY A 63 22.35 9.36 11.64
CA GLY A 63 22.41 10.56 10.85
C GLY A 63 22.95 11.76 11.63
N GLU A 64 23.87 12.48 11.01
CA GLU A 64 24.58 13.62 11.58
C GLU A 64 24.07 14.94 11.01
N ASN A 65 24.16 16.02 11.78
CA ASN A 65 23.83 17.36 11.28
C ASN A 65 25.04 17.94 10.55
N PHE A 66 24.89 18.27 9.27
CA PHE A 66 25.92 18.93 8.47
C PHE A 66 25.47 20.33 8.08
N THR A 67 26.25 21.34 8.45
CA THR A 67 25.96 22.74 8.10
C THR A 67 26.59 23.08 6.75
N ILE A 68 25.76 23.49 5.80
CA ILE A 68 26.20 23.97 4.49
C ILE A 68 26.36 25.49 4.54
N TYR A 69 27.52 25.95 4.08
CA TYR A 69 27.81 27.35 3.83
C TYR A 69 27.83 27.60 2.32
N SER A 70 26.96 28.46 1.83
CA SER A 70 26.95 28.88 0.42
C SER A 70 26.98 30.39 0.33
N LYS A 71 27.78 30.94 -0.61
CA LYS A 71 27.84 32.39 -0.86
C LYS A 71 26.48 33.00 -1.26
N LYS A 72 25.49 32.19 -1.64
CA LYS A 72 24.14 32.61 -2.07
C LYS A 72 23.00 32.19 -1.15
N VAL A 73 23.23 31.35 -0.13
CA VAL A 73 22.17 30.79 0.73
C VAL A 73 22.53 31.01 2.20
N ARG A 74 21.56 31.47 3.01
CA ARG A 74 21.70 31.56 4.47
C ARG A 74 22.12 30.21 5.05
N LYS A 75 22.90 30.23 6.15
CA LYS A 75 23.35 29.05 6.91
C LYS A 75 22.21 28.03 7.02
N SER A 76 22.39 26.84 6.42
CA SER A 76 21.39 25.77 6.43
C SER A 76 22.02 24.50 7.00
N THR A 77 21.26 23.78 7.84
CA THR A 77 21.71 22.52 8.43
C THR A 77 20.88 21.41 7.83
N ILE A 78 21.54 20.40 7.29
CA ILE A 78 20.91 19.20 6.72
C ILE A 78 21.28 17.97 7.54
N LYS A 79 20.40 16.98 7.57
CA LYS A 79 20.69 15.64 8.14
C LYS A 79 21.39 14.81 7.07
N VAL A 80 22.61 14.37 7.32
CA VAL A 80 23.40 13.51 6.43
C VAL A 80 23.58 12.13 7.05
N PHE A 81 23.65 11.10 6.21
CA PHE A 81 23.93 9.73 6.62
C PHE A 81 25.30 9.35 6.04
N PRO A 82 26.37 9.37 6.85
CA PRO A 82 27.70 9.04 6.37
C PRO A 82 27.75 7.59 5.91
N TYR A 83 28.59 7.31 4.92
CA TYR A 83 28.83 5.93 4.51
C TYR A 83 29.49 5.16 5.65
N ARG A 84 28.76 4.21 6.20
CA ARG A 84 29.20 3.28 7.24
C ARG A 84 28.60 1.92 6.89
N ASN A 85 29.40 0.85 7.00
CA ASN A 85 28.92 -0.51 6.75
C ASN A 85 28.17 -1.05 7.98
N ASP A 86 27.18 -0.29 8.44
CA ASP A 86 26.41 -0.60 9.64
C ASP A 86 25.42 -1.75 9.37
N GLU A 87 25.00 -2.41 10.44
CA GLU A 87 24.07 -3.52 10.39
C GLU A 87 22.74 -3.12 9.70
N VAL A 88 22.26 -4.02 8.83
CA VAL A 88 21.00 -3.89 8.11
C VAL A 88 19.85 -4.28 9.03
N ARG A 89 18.73 -3.57 8.94
CA ARG A 89 17.51 -3.88 9.68
C ARG A 89 16.97 -5.25 9.28
N ASN A 90 16.77 -6.12 10.26
CA ASN A 90 16.08 -7.40 10.09
C ASN A 90 14.80 -7.45 10.93
N ASN A 91 13.88 -8.35 10.57
CA ASN A 91 12.56 -8.43 11.18
C ASN A 91 12.59 -8.69 12.70
N SER A 92 13.50 -9.56 13.16
CA SER A 92 13.58 -9.95 14.57
C SER A 92 14.03 -8.77 15.45
N ILE A 93 15.11 -8.09 15.02
CA ILE A 93 15.64 -6.91 15.72
C ILE A 93 14.62 -5.77 15.70
N CYS A 94 14.01 -5.49 14.55
CA CYS A 94 13.01 -4.42 14.44
C CYS A 94 11.79 -4.64 15.34
N ASN A 95 11.32 -5.89 15.46
CA ASN A 95 10.20 -6.22 16.35
C ASN A 95 10.56 -5.96 17.82
N ASN A 96 11.75 -6.39 18.25
CA ASN A 96 12.20 -6.18 19.63
C ASN A 96 12.34 -4.68 19.96
N LEU A 97 12.95 -3.90 19.07
CA LEU A 97 13.10 -2.45 19.23
C LEU A 97 11.75 -1.73 19.27
N ALA A 98 10.77 -2.21 18.51
CA ALA A 98 9.41 -1.68 18.50
C ALA A 98 8.66 -1.98 19.81
N ILE A 99 8.83 -3.18 20.38
CA ILE A 99 8.27 -3.54 21.70
C ILE A 99 8.91 -2.66 22.78
N GLU A 100 10.23 -2.55 22.76
CA GLU A 100 11.00 -1.73 23.69
C GLU A 100 10.53 -0.27 23.64
N ALA A 101 10.43 0.32 22.45
CA ALA A 101 9.93 1.69 22.27
C ALA A 101 8.51 1.89 22.81
N GLY A 102 7.64 0.88 22.65
CA GLY A 102 6.28 0.90 23.19
C GLY A 102 6.24 0.86 24.73
N GLN A 103 7.15 0.12 25.37
CA GLN A 103 7.29 0.06 26.83
C GLN A 103 7.93 1.33 27.39
N HIS A 104 8.93 1.87 26.69
CA HIS A 104 9.70 3.04 27.12
C HIS A 104 8.96 4.37 26.89
N GLY A 105 7.98 4.41 25.98
CA GLY A 105 7.25 5.63 25.61
C GLY A 105 8.06 6.61 24.76
N SER A 106 9.22 6.19 24.23
CA SER A 106 10.10 7.01 23.40
C SER A 106 10.75 6.18 22.28
N PRO A 107 11.09 6.78 21.13
CA PRO A 107 11.63 6.01 20.02
C PRO A 107 13.03 5.42 20.29
N VAL A 108 13.23 4.14 19.96
CA VAL A 108 14.50 3.41 20.10
C VAL A 108 15.04 3.03 18.72
N LYS A 109 16.26 3.48 18.38
CA LYS A 109 16.91 3.24 17.07
C LYS A 109 15.98 3.47 15.86
N GLY A 110 15.12 4.47 15.99
CA GLY A 110 14.19 4.90 14.96
C GLY A 110 12.81 4.24 14.97
N HIS A 111 12.55 3.27 15.85
CA HIS A 111 11.21 2.69 16.06
C HIS A 111 10.50 3.42 17.19
N ALA A 112 9.27 3.87 16.97
CA ALA A 112 8.42 4.53 17.97
C ALA A 112 7.36 3.60 18.58
N GLY A 113 7.25 2.37 18.08
CA GLY A 113 6.37 1.32 18.61
C GLY A 113 6.10 0.23 17.57
N LEU A 114 5.20 -0.71 17.87
CA LEU A 114 4.77 -1.72 16.91
C LEU A 114 4.08 -1.09 15.69
N SER A 115 4.32 -1.68 14.53
CA SER A 115 3.68 -1.33 13.27
C SER A 115 2.93 -2.54 12.72
N SER A 116 1.71 -2.33 12.22
CA SER A 116 0.96 -3.34 11.44
C SER A 116 1.45 -3.45 9.99
N VAL A 117 2.26 -2.50 9.53
CA VAL A 117 2.76 -2.43 8.15
C VAL A 117 4.26 -2.66 8.11
N LYS A 118 4.70 -3.69 7.37
CA LYS A 118 6.10 -3.89 7.00
C LYS A 118 6.33 -3.39 5.58
N ILE A 119 7.52 -2.84 5.29
CA ILE A 119 7.87 -2.39 3.93
C ILE A 119 8.67 -3.51 3.26
N PRO A 120 8.25 -4.03 2.09
CA PRO A 120 9.10 -4.91 1.30
C PRO A 120 10.28 -4.10 0.78
N THR A 121 11.46 -4.66 0.93
CA THR A 121 12.73 -4.08 0.49
C THR A 121 12.83 -3.89 -1.03
N THR A 122 11.84 -4.36 -1.81
CA THR A 122 11.88 -4.50 -3.28
C THR A 122 11.09 -3.47 -4.07
N THR A 123 10.23 -2.63 -3.46
CA THR A 123 9.43 -1.67 -4.25
C THR A 123 10.23 -0.39 -4.54
N SER A 124 10.63 -0.20 -5.81
CA SER A 124 11.65 0.77 -6.18
C SER A 124 11.17 2.18 -6.50
N ARG A 125 9.87 2.52 -6.47
CA ARG A 125 9.42 3.88 -6.87
C ARG A 125 8.25 4.47 -6.08
N ARG A 126 8.35 5.79 -5.91
CA ARG A 126 7.36 6.73 -5.36
C ARG A 126 6.12 6.78 -6.28
N PHE A 127 4.91 6.69 -5.73
CA PHE A 127 3.69 7.09 -6.44
C PHE A 127 3.45 8.58 -6.19
N ARG A 128 2.96 9.29 -7.21
CA ARG A 128 2.54 10.68 -7.09
C ARG A 128 1.37 10.82 -6.12
N THR A 129 1.18 12.01 -5.56
CA THR A 129 0.00 12.30 -4.73
C THR A 129 -1.29 11.97 -5.48
N ILE A 130 -2.31 11.46 -4.79
CA ILE A 130 -3.65 11.14 -5.36
C ILE A 130 -4.27 12.31 -6.14
N LYS A 131 -3.89 13.56 -5.84
CA LYS A 131 -4.26 14.74 -6.64
C LYS A 131 -3.93 14.60 -8.14
N HIS A 132 -2.98 13.74 -8.49
CA HIS A 132 -2.57 13.44 -9.86
C HIS A 132 -2.93 12.01 -10.28
N ILE A 133 -3.93 11.36 -9.66
CA ILE A 133 -4.35 9.98 -9.98
C ILE A 133 -4.67 9.78 -11.46
N ALA A 134 -5.20 10.82 -12.13
CA ALA A 134 -5.45 10.82 -13.57
C ALA A 134 -4.19 10.71 -14.43
N ARG A 135 -2.99 10.90 -13.85
CA ARG A 135 -1.68 10.82 -14.53
C ARG A 135 -0.82 9.67 -14.04
N PHE A 136 -1.38 8.78 -13.22
CA PHE A 136 -0.64 7.60 -12.74
C PHE A 136 -0.28 6.70 -13.93
N LYS A 137 0.96 6.20 -13.93
CA LYS A 137 1.40 5.14 -14.85
C LYS A 137 1.03 3.76 -14.32
N ALA A 138 1.17 2.70 -15.12
CA ALA A 138 0.75 1.34 -14.74
C ALA A 138 1.42 0.87 -13.44
N ASN A 139 2.70 1.20 -13.21
CA ASN A 139 3.41 0.85 -11.98
C ASN A 139 2.91 1.60 -10.73
N GLU A 140 2.43 2.83 -10.89
CA GLU A 140 1.83 3.60 -9.80
C GLU A 140 0.46 3.02 -9.44
N PHE A 141 -0.33 2.59 -10.45
CA PHE A 141 -1.57 1.84 -10.23
C PHE A 141 -1.33 0.46 -9.62
N ARG A 142 -0.29 -0.27 -10.05
CA ARG A 142 0.10 -1.56 -9.45
C ARG A 142 0.42 -1.38 -7.96
N SER A 143 1.26 -0.40 -7.63
CA SER A 143 1.62 -0.11 -6.24
C SER A 143 0.42 0.36 -5.42
N LEU A 144 -0.46 1.19 -6.00
CA LEU A 144 -1.70 1.60 -5.35
C LEU A 144 -2.59 0.38 -5.09
N MET A 145 -2.85 -0.46 -6.10
CA MET A 145 -3.71 -1.63 -5.94
C MET A 145 -3.12 -2.62 -4.94
N HIS A 146 -1.89 -3.08 -5.11
CA HIS A 146 -1.34 -4.16 -4.27
C HIS A 146 -0.86 -3.71 -2.88
N HIS A 147 -0.53 -2.42 -2.67
CA HIS A 147 0.19 -1.99 -1.46
C HIS A 147 -0.40 -0.72 -0.80
N GLY A 148 -1.02 0.20 -1.55
CA GLY A 148 -1.45 1.50 -1.02
C GLY A 148 -2.96 1.70 -0.84
N SER A 149 -3.77 0.82 -1.42
CA SER A 149 -5.20 1.05 -1.64
C SER A 149 -5.98 1.08 -0.34
N THR A 150 -5.81 0.10 0.54
CA THR A 150 -6.53 -0.02 1.81
C THR A 150 -6.38 1.20 2.71
N VAL A 151 -5.15 1.66 2.91
CA VAL A 151 -4.81 2.83 3.74
C VAL A 151 -5.36 4.13 3.14
N LEU A 152 -5.17 4.34 1.84
CA LEU A 152 -5.57 5.58 1.16
C LEU A 152 -7.09 5.69 1.02
N LEU A 153 -7.77 4.58 0.74
CA LEU A 153 -9.23 4.52 0.64
C LEU A 153 -9.89 4.77 1.99
N GLN A 154 -9.28 4.30 3.08
CA GLN A 154 -9.78 4.52 4.43
C GLN A 154 -9.60 5.98 4.89
N ALA A 155 -8.42 6.56 4.69
CA ALA A 155 -8.10 7.91 5.19
C ALA A 155 -8.69 9.06 4.36
N LYS A 156 -8.97 8.86 3.07
CA LYS A 156 -9.42 9.94 2.17
C LYS A 156 -10.79 9.72 1.54
N LEU A 157 -11.27 8.48 1.43
CA LEU A 157 -12.51 8.16 0.73
C LEU A 157 -13.36 7.13 1.50
N PRO A 158 -13.69 7.40 2.78
CA PRO A 158 -14.39 6.43 3.63
C PRO A 158 -15.74 5.97 3.05
N LYS A 159 -16.44 6.88 2.33
CA LYS A 159 -17.70 6.59 1.64
C LYS A 159 -17.57 5.54 0.53
N TYR A 160 -16.42 5.43 -0.12
CA TYR A 160 -16.20 4.53 -1.27
C TYR A 160 -15.36 3.30 -0.93
N ARG A 161 -15.00 3.14 0.34
CA ARG A 161 -14.15 2.06 0.84
C ARG A 161 -14.61 0.68 0.38
N ARG A 162 -15.88 0.33 0.63
CA ARG A 162 -16.44 -1.00 0.27
C ARG A 162 -16.36 -1.23 -1.23
N HIS A 163 -16.65 -0.20 -2.01
CA HIS A 163 -16.62 -0.27 -3.47
C HIS A 163 -15.20 -0.58 -3.97
N PHE A 164 -14.19 0.20 -3.56
CA PHE A 164 -12.82 -0.06 -3.99
C PHE A 164 -12.21 -1.35 -3.39
N ALA A 165 -12.70 -1.81 -2.23
CA ALA A 165 -12.28 -3.09 -1.66
C ALA A 165 -12.66 -4.30 -2.54
N LEU A 166 -13.78 -4.23 -3.27
CA LEU A 166 -14.16 -5.28 -4.24
C LEU A 166 -13.13 -5.41 -5.36
N LEU A 167 -12.74 -4.27 -5.95
CA LEU A 167 -11.73 -4.24 -7.02
C LEU A 167 -10.37 -4.74 -6.51
N LEU A 168 -10.00 -4.34 -5.29
CA LEU A 168 -8.77 -4.78 -4.66
C LEU A 168 -8.74 -6.31 -4.45
N ALA A 169 -9.83 -6.87 -3.91
CA ALA A 169 -9.94 -8.30 -3.72
C ALA A 169 -9.83 -9.05 -5.05
N ALA A 170 -10.56 -8.59 -6.07
CA ALA A 170 -10.53 -9.21 -7.40
C ALA A 170 -9.13 -9.19 -8.02
N VAL A 171 -8.42 -8.05 -7.99
CA VAL A 171 -7.07 -7.92 -8.56
C VAL A 171 -6.05 -8.82 -7.86
N ASN A 172 -6.13 -8.95 -6.53
CA ASN A 172 -5.22 -9.83 -5.79
C ASN A 172 -5.50 -11.30 -6.06
N ILE A 173 -6.77 -11.72 -6.12
CA ILE A 173 -7.13 -13.10 -6.47
C ILE A 173 -6.70 -13.41 -7.90
N ALA A 174 -6.95 -12.50 -8.83
CA ALA A 174 -6.54 -12.62 -10.23
C ALA A 174 -5.03 -12.61 -10.45
N SER A 175 -4.24 -12.22 -9.45
CA SER A 175 -2.77 -12.15 -9.51
C SER A 175 -2.08 -13.26 -8.69
N LYS A 176 -2.82 -14.25 -8.17
CA LYS A 176 -2.21 -15.43 -7.53
C LYS A 176 -1.36 -16.21 -8.54
N ASP A 177 -0.30 -16.86 -8.05
CA ASP A 177 0.55 -17.75 -8.87
C ASP A 177 -0.23 -18.97 -9.39
N ILE A 178 -1.19 -19.44 -8.58
CA ILE A 178 -2.10 -20.55 -8.91
C ILE A 178 -3.52 -20.05 -8.74
N ILE A 179 -4.31 -20.12 -9.82
CA ILE A 179 -5.70 -19.71 -9.88
C ILE A 179 -6.53 -20.94 -10.21
N ASP A 180 -7.48 -21.28 -9.33
CA ASP A 180 -8.43 -22.37 -9.57
C ASP A 180 -9.78 -21.85 -10.13
N ASN A 181 -10.68 -22.79 -10.47
CA ASN A 181 -12.00 -22.42 -11.00
C ASN A 181 -12.84 -21.62 -10.00
N TYR A 182 -12.64 -21.83 -8.69
CA TYR A 182 -13.35 -21.09 -7.66
C TYR A 182 -12.89 -19.62 -7.64
N ASP A 183 -11.59 -19.38 -7.73
CA ASP A 183 -10.99 -18.06 -7.84
C ASP A 183 -11.50 -17.30 -9.07
N ILE A 184 -11.64 -17.98 -10.22
CA ILE A 184 -12.20 -17.39 -11.45
C ILE A 184 -13.64 -16.92 -11.23
N ILE A 185 -14.48 -17.77 -10.63
CA ILE A 185 -15.88 -17.44 -10.31
C ILE A 185 -15.92 -16.27 -9.31
N LEU A 186 -15.06 -16.30 -8.30
CA LEU A 186 -15.01 -15.24 -7.29
C LEU A 186 -14.59 -13.89 -7.88
N VAL A 187 -13.56 -13.87 -8.74
CA VAL A 187 -13.13 -12.67 -9.48
C VAL A 187 -14.26 -12.14 -10.35
N LYS A 188 -14.97 -13.02 -11.06
CA LYS A 188 -16.13 -12.65 -11.88
C LYS A 188 -17.16 -11.90 -11.05
N GLU A 189 -17.60 -12.49 -9.94
CA GLU A 189 -18.67 -11.89 -9.13
C GLU A 189 -18.24 -10.58 -8.47
N LEU A 190 -17.00 -10.50 -7.98
CA LEU A 190 -16.44 -9.27 -7.40
C LEU A 190 -16.39 -8.12 -8.41
N LEU A 191 -15.95 -8.39 -9.64
CA LEU A 191 -15.84 -7.36 -10.68
C LEU A 191 -17.20 -6.96 -11.26
N HIS A 192 -18.13 -7.90 -11.43
CA HIS A 192 -19.51 -7.57 -11.82
C HIS A 192 -20.18 -6.67 -10.77
N GLN A 193 -20.03 -6.99 -9.48
CA GLN A 193 -20.56 -6.17 -8.41
C GLN A 193 -19.89 -4.79 -8.36
N TYR A 194 -18.56 -4.73 -8.54
CA TYR A 194 -17.82 -3.48 -8.64
C TYR A 194 -18.36 -2.58 -9.77
N VAL A 195 -18.46 -3.10 -11.00
CA VAL A 195 -18.92 -2.32 -12.15
C VAL A 195 -20.38 -1.87 -11.99
N LYS A 196 -21.24 -2.72 -11.43
CA LYS A 196 -22.63 -2.35 -11.10
C LYS A 196 -22.70 -1.20 -10.10
N ASP A 197 -21.87 -1.23 -9.06
CA ASP A 197 -21.83 -0.18 -8.05
C ASP A 197 -21.16 1.10 -8.60
N TRP A 198 -20.19 0.98 -9.49
CA TRP A 198 -19.55 2.12 -10.16
C TRP A 198 -20.59 2.96 -10.90
N GLN A 199 -21.44 2.33 -11.72
CA GLN A 199 -22.49 3.03 -12.44
C GLN A 199 -23.46 3.75 -11.50
N LYS A 200 -23.83 3.13 -10.37
CA LYS A 200 -24.74 3.73 -9.38
C LYS A 200 -24.10 4.93 -8.67
N ILE A 201 -22.81 4.83 -8.33
CA ILE A 201 -22.10 5.83 -7.52
C ILE A 201 -21.68 7.03 -8.37
N PHE A 202 -21.12 6.78 -9.55
CA PHE A 202 -20.52 7.80 -10.39
C PHE A 202 -21.44 8.21 -11.56
N GLY A 203 -22.40 7.38 -11.93
CA GLY A 203 -23.35 7.63 -13.01
C GLY A 203 -22.86 7.09 -14.37
N LEU A 204 -23.81 6.93 -15.30
CA LEU A 204 -23.57 6.33 -16.62
C LEU A 204 -22.47 7.04 -17.43
N ARG A 205 -22.34 8.37 -17.31
CA ARG A 205 -21.31 9.15 -18.02
C ARG A 205 -19.86 8.73 -17.70
N HIS A 206 -19.66 8.04 -16.58
CA HIS A 206 -18.34 7.60 -16.10
C HIS A 206 -18.07 6.11 -16.37
N MET A 207 -18.95 5.43 -17.12
CA MET A 207 -18.78 4.06 -17.59
C MET A 207 -17.88 4.02 -18.83
N SER A 208 -16.58 4.30 -18.63
CA SER A 208 -15.60 4.22 -19.72
C SER A 208 -15.35 2.78 -20.15
N SER A 209 -14.74 2.61 -21.33
CA SER A 209 -14.31 1.28 -21.82
C SER A 209 -13.45 0.54 -20.78
N ASN A 210 -12.55 1.25 -20.09
CA ASN A 210 -11.71 0.65 -19.04
C ASN A 210 -12.52 0.08 -17.87
N ILE A 211 -13.63 0.71 -17.49
CA ILE A 211 -14.52 0.19 -16.43
C ILE A 211 -15.31 -1.00 -16.94
N HIS A 212 -15.79 -0.95 -18.19
CA HIS A 212 -16.50 -2.06 -18.81
C HIS A 212 -15.61 -3.30 -18.97
N SER A 213 -14.36 -3.14 -19.40
CA SER A 213 -13.40 -4.23 -19.58
C SER A 213 -13.11 -5.02 -18.31
N LEU A 214 -13.37 -4.46 -17.12
CA LEU A 214 -13.25 -5.20 -15.85
C LEU A 214 -14.16 -6.42 -15.80
N LEU A 215 -15.30 -6.41 -16.50
CA LEU A 215 -16.22 -7.55 -16.58
C LEU A 215 -15.57 -8.79 -17.21
N HIS A 216 -14.55 -8.60 -18.04
CA HIS A 216 -13.91 -9.65 -18.85
C HIS A 216 -12.58 -10.15 -18.27
N ILE A 217 -12.17 -9.65 -17.11
CA ILE A 217 -10.91 -10.09 -16.47
C ILE A 217 -10.97 -11.58 -16.10
N HIS A 218 -12.14 -12.11 -15.72
CA HIS A 218 -12.27 -13.53 -15.38
C HIS A 218 -12.02 -14.45 -16.59
N GLU A 219 -12.46 -14.05 -17.79
CA GLU A 219 -12.16 -14.76 -19.05
C GLU A 219 -10.66 -14.67 -19.34
N SER A 220 -10.08 -13.48 -19.17
CA SER A 220 -8.65 -13.26 -19.39
C SER A 220 -7.80 -14.16 -18.51
N ILE A 221 -8.12 -14.30 -17.21
CA ILE A 221 -7.37 -15.20 -16.32
C ILE A 221 -7.60 -16.68 -16.63
N GLN A 222 -8.79 -17.04 -17.12
CA GLN A 222 -9.09 -18.42 -17.53
C GLN A 222 -8.30 -18.85 -18.77
N PHE A 223 -8.10 -17.95 -19.75
CA PHE A 223 -7.45 -18.28 -21.01
C PHE A 223 -5.96 -17.94 -21.06
N LEU A 224 -5.52 -16.89 -20.35
CA LEU A 224 -4.15 -16.35 -20.42
C LEU A 224 -3.34 -16.60 -19.14
N GLY A 225 -3.97 -17.14 -18.09
CA GLY A 225 -3.33 -17.35 -16.78
C GLY A 225 -3.36 -16.08 -15.91
N PRO A 226 -2.54 -16.00 -14.86
CA PRO A 226 -2.60 -14.89 -13.90
C PRO A 226 -2.42 -13.51 -14.52
N LEU A 227 -3.07 -12.50 -13.92
CA LEU A 227 -3.10 -11.11 -14.41
C LEU A 227 -1.71 -10.52 -14.65
N TYR A 228 -0.71 -10.93 -13.87
CA TYR A 228 0.66 -10.45 -14.04
C TYR A 228 1.29 -10.92 -15.36
N MET A 229 0.84 -12.01 -15.98
CA MET A 229 1.43 -12.53 -17.23
C MET A 229 1.21 -11.62 -18.43
N TYR A 230 0.08 -10.92 -18.49
CA TYR A 230 -0.31 -10.11 -19.64
C TYR A 230 -0.65 -8.65 -19.31
N SER A 231 -0.66 -8.29 -18.01
CA SER A 231 -0.81 -6.89 -17.63
C SER A 231 0.41 -6.07 -18.02
N ALA A 232 0.18 -4.83 -18.48
CA ALA A 232 1.21 -3.82 -18.72
C ALA A 232 2.09 -3.55 -17.48
N PHE A 233 1.66 -3.98 -16.29
CA PHE A 233 2.42 -3.96 -15.03
C PHE A 233 3.82 -4.58 -15.10
N ASN A 234 4.07 -5.53 -16.01
CA ASN A 234 5.38 -6.14 -16.19
C ASN A 234 6.20 -5.52 -17.33
N PHE A 235 5.58 -4.66 -18.15
CA PHE A 235 6.21 -4.05 -19.33
C PHE A 235 6.56 -2.57 -19.12
N GLU A 236 5.96 -1.91 -18.14
CA GLU A 236 6.39 -0.59 -17.68
C GLU A 236 7.35 -0.76 -16.50
N GLY A 237 8.55 -0.17 -16.55
CA GLY A 237 9.57 -0.15 -15.47
C GLY A 237 9.65 1.19 -14.75
#